data_AF-A0A1E5P0U4-F1
#
_entry.id   AF-A0A1E5P0U4-F1
#
_cell.length_a   1.000
_cell.length_b   1.000
_cell.length_c   1.000
_cell.angle_alpha   90.00
_cell.angle_beta   90.00
_cell.angle_gamma   90.00
#
_symmetry.space_group_name_H-M   'P 1'
#
loop_
_entity.id
_entity.type
_entity.pdbx_description
1 polymer ?
#
loop_
_entity_poly.entity_id
_entity_poly.type
_entity_poly.pdbx_seq_one_letter_code
_entity_poly.pdbx_strand_id
1 'polypeptide(L)'
;MKQHGKDAIVTNFSVLTCRDCPFHKQCTTSKPGRRMLTLRPKELHETLARARAEQKTDTWKNTYALRAGVEATIHQALDITGIRRAHYRGLPKVRPQHAFSPPPST
;
A
#
# COMPACT_ATOMS: atom_id res chain seq x y z
N MET A 1 -3.19 -11.19 18.55
CA MET A 1 -2.06 -10.23 18.55
C MET A 1 -2.45 -9.08 17.62
N LYS A 2 -2.05 -7.85 17.91
CA LYS A 2 -2.23 -6.72 16.98
C LYS A 2 -0.93 -6.44 16.23
N GLN A 3 -1.00 -6.30 14.91
CA GLN A 3 0.11 -5.85 14.06
C GLN A 3 -0.30 -4.52 13.41
N HIS A 4 0.54 -3.49 13.54
CA HIS A 4 0.24 -2.12 13.06
C HIS A 4 -1.15 -1.62 13.51
N GLY A 5 -1.56 -1.95 14.74
CA GLY A 5 -2.85 -1.55 15.32
C GLY A 5 -4.06 -2.38 14.86
N LYS A 6 -3.90 -3.38 14.00
CA LYS A 6 -4.98 -4.24 13.49
C LYS A 6 -4.86 -5.66 14.03
N ASP A 7 -5.99 -6.33 14.22
CA ASP A 7 -6.00 -7.73 14.63
C ASP A 7 -5.38 -8.61 13.54
N ALA A 8 -4.45 -9.47 13.97
CA ALA A 8 -3.66 -10.29 13.08
C ALA A 8 -3.32 -11.64 13.73
N ILE A 9 -3.25 -12.67 12.89
CA ILE A 9 -2.72 -13.97 13.24
C ILE A 9 -1.27 -13.98 12.74
N VAL A 10 -0.31 -14.05 13.67
CA VAL A 10 1.12 -14.03 13.34
C VAL A 10 1.70 -15.41 13.59
N THR A 11 2.18 -16.05 12.53
CA THR A 11 2.83 -17.36 12.58
C THR A 11 4.33 -17.18 12.41
N ASN A 12 5.09 -17.56 13.45
CA ASN A 12 6.54 -17.54 13.43
C ASN A 12 7.08 -18.94 13.15
N PHE A 13 8.05 -19.04 12.24
CA PHE A 13 8.78 -20.27 12.02
C PHE A 13 9.95 -20.38 13.00
N SER A 14 10.34 -21.60 13.35
CA SER A 14 11.54 -21.84 14.15
C SER A 14 12.77 -21.24 13.48
N VAL A 15 13.62 -20.55 14.25
CA VAL A 15 14.86 -19.96 13.74
C VAL A 15 15.82 -21.04 13.28
N LEU A 16 15.95 -22.12 14.06
CA LEU A 16 16.84 -23.24 13.75
C LEU A 16 16.44 -23.89 12.43
N THR A 17 15.16 -24.26 12.31
CA THR A 17 14.62 -24.87 11.09
C THR A 17 14.71 -23.95 9.87
N CYS A 18 14.50 -22.63 10.05
CA CYS A 18 14.62 -21.69 8.94
C CYS A 18 16.07 -21.52 8.48
N ARG A 19 17.04 -21.38 9.39
CA ARG A 19 18.44 -21.14 9.04
C ARG A 19 19.05 -22.31 8.27
N ASP A 20 18.67 -23.54 8.63
CA ASP A 20 19.16 -24.74 7.96
C ASP A 20 18.43 -25.02 6.63
N CYS A 21 17.44 -24.21 6.27
CA CYS A 21 16.69 -24.39 5.03
C CYS A 21 17.54 -23.96 3.80
N PRO A 22 17.70 -24.82 2.78
CA PRO A 22 18.48 -24.47 1.58
C PRO A 22 17.88 -23.30 0.79
N PHE A 23 16.57 -23.06 0.94
CA PHE A 23 15.85 -21.94 0.29
C PHE A 23 15.76 -20.69 1.17
N HIS A 24 16.47 -20.63 2.31
CA HIS A 24 16.35 -19.53 3.28
C HIS A 24 16.51 -18.15 2.64
N LYS A 25 17.53 -17.98 1.78
CA LYS A 25 17.81 -16.72 1.07
C LYS A 25 16.70 -16.28 0.11
N GLN A 26 15.93 -17.22 -0.44
CA GLN A 26 14.76 -16.92 -1.30
C GLN A 26 13.48 -16.71 -0.48
N CYS A 27 13.44 -17.24 0.75
CA CYS A 27 12.27 -17.30 1.59
C CYS A 27 12.11 -16.07 2.50
N THR A 28 13.20 -15.54 3.07
CA THR A 28 13.13 -14.40 3.98
C THR A 28 14.43 -13.60 4.04
N THR A 29 14.31 -12.28 4.19
CA THR A 29 15.43 -11.36 4.47
C THR A 29 15.36 -10.80 5.90
N SER A 30 14.59 -11.43 6.79
CA SER A 30 14.38 -10.93 8.14
C SER A 30 15.68 -10.98 8.97
N LYS A 31 15.92 -9.93 9.77
CA LYS A 31 17.11 -9.86 10.66
C LYS A 31 17.26 -11.08 11.58
N PRO A 32 16.19 -11.61 12.20
CA PRO A 32 16.32 -12.82 13.04
C PRO A 32 16.67 -14.09 12.24
N GLY A 33 16.51 -14.07 10.91
CA GLY A 33 16.76 -15.22 10.05
C GLY A 33 15.63 -16.25 10.07
N ARG A 34 14.40 -15.85 10.40
CA ARG A 34 13.21 -16.72 10.34
C ARG A 34 12.12 -16.15 9.46
N ARG A 35 11.32 -17.03 8.86
CA ARG A 35 10.09 -16.61 8.19
C ARG A 35 9.05 -16.21 9.25
N MET A 36 8.36 -15.11 8.99
CA MET A 36 7.19 -14.69 9.75
C MET A 36 6.06 -14.43 8.76
N LEU A 37 4.90 -15.04 8.99
CA LEU A 37 3.70 -14.80 8.22
C LEU A 37 2.71 -14.02 9.07
N THR A 38 2.17 -12.95 8.51
CA THR A 38 1.04 -12.25 9.10
C THR A 38 -0.20 -12.51 8.25
N LEU A 39 -1.17 -13.16 8.86
CA LEU A 39 -2.45 -13.50 8.26
C LEU A 39 -3.54 -12.60 8.85
N ARG A 40 -4.51 -12.24 8.02
CA ARG A 40 -5.70 -11.51 8.46
C ARG A 40 -6.66 -12.48 9.15
N PRO A 41 -7.44 -12.02 10.13
CA PRO A 41 -8.61 -12.75 10.60
C PRO A 41 -9.52 -13.16 9.44
N LYS A 42 -10.17 -14.32 9.55
CA LYS A 42 -10.96 -14.95 8.48
C LYS A 42 -11.99 -13.99 7.88
N GLU A 43 -12.79 -13.35 8.71
CA GLU A 43 -13.84 -12.41 8.28
C GLU A 43 -13.30 -11.25 7.45
N LEU A 44 -12.19 -10.63 7.89
CA LEU A 44 -11.52 -9.56 7.15
C LEU A 44 -10.90 -10.07 5.84
N HIS A 45 -10.36 -11.28 5.85
CA HIS A 45 -9.82 -11.92 4.65
C HIS A 45 -10.93 -12.14 3.61
N GLU A 46 -12.05 -12.74 4.01
CA GLU A 46 -13.20 -13.04 3.15
C GLU A 46 -13.86 -11.77 2.61
N THR A 47 -14.04 -10.76 3.46
CA THR A 47 -14.60 -9.46 3.05
C THR A 47 -13.73 -8.81 1.97
N LEU A 48 -12.41 -8.81 2.15
CA LEU A 48 -11.49 -8.25 1.18
C LEU A 48 -11.39 -9.09 -0.09
N ALA A 49 -11.49 -10.42 0.01
CA ALA A 49 -11.53 -11.31 -1.15
C ALA A 49 -12.78 -11.06 -2.01
N ARG A 50 -13.96 -10.95 -1.37
CA ARG A 50 -15.22 -10.64 -2.04
C ARG A 50 -15.17 -9.27 -2.72
N ALA A 51 -14.76 -8.22 -2.01
CA ALA A 51 -14.62 -6.88 -2.59
C ALA A 51 -13.68 -6.85 -3.80
N ARG A 52 -12.57 -7.61 -3.76
CA ARG A 52 -11.64 -7.73 -4.90
C ARG A 52 -12.22 -8.52 -6.07
N ALA A 53 -13.07 -9.50 -5.81
CA ALA A 53 -13.79 -10.21 -6.86
C ALA A 53 -14.80 -9.28 -7.55
N GLU A 54 -15.56 -8.52 -6.76
CA GLU A 54 -16.48 -7.49 -7.26
C GLU A 54 -15.75 -6.42 -8.08
N GLN A 55 -14.59 -5.95 -7.63
CA GLN A 55 -13.77 -4.97 -8.37
C GLN A 55 -13.37 -5.38 -9.78
N LYS A 56 -13.35 -6.69 -10.08
CA LYS A 56 -13.02 -7.19 -11.42
C LYS A 56 -14.18 -7.07 -12.40
N THR A 57 -15.41 -6.92 -11.92
CA THR A 57 -16.60 -6.85 -12.78
C THR A 57 -16.67 -5.49 -13.48
N ASP A 58 -17.23 -5.48 -14.69
CA ASP A 58 -17.36 -4.24 -15.45
C ASP A 58 -18.42 -3.31 -14.86
N THR A 59 -19.44 -3.87 -14.20
CA THR A 59 -20.43 -3.07 -13.44
C THR A 59 -19.77 -2.26 -12.33
N TRP A 60 -18.86 -2.88 -11.58
CA TRP A 60 -18.12 -2.20 -10.52
C TRP A 60 -17.20 -1.13 -11.12
N LYS A 61 -16.43 -1.47 -12.17
CA LYS A 61 -15.53 -0.52 -12.85
C LYS A 61 -16.28 0.69 -13.39
N ASN A 62 -17.42 0.48 -14.05
CA ASN A 62 -18.24 1.56 -14.60
C ASN A 62 -18.76 2.49 -13.51
N THR A 63 -19.19 1.93 -12.37
CA THR A 63 -19.62 2.72 -11.21
C THR A 63 -18.45 3.50 -10.61
N TYR A 64 -17.28 2.87 -10.48
CA TYR A 64 -16.09 3.48 -9.90
C TYR A 64 -15.44 4.54 -10.81
N ALA A 65 -15.66 4.48 -12.13
CA ALA A 65 -15.08 5.40 -13.11
C ALA A 65 -15.42 6.88 -12.82
N LEU A 66 -16.62 7.16 -12.30
CA LEU A 66 -17.00 8.52 -11.90
C LEU A 66 -16.07 9.08 -10.81
N ARG A 67 -15.81 8.28 -9.78
CA ARG A 67 -14.90 8.65 -8.69
C ARG A 67 -13.46 8.80 -9.20
N ALA A 68 -13.00 7.84 -10.00
CA ALA A 68 -11.67 7.89 -10.60
C ALA A 68 -11.48 9.15 -11.46
N GLY A 69 -12.51 9.56 -12.21
CA GLY A 69 -12.51 10.81 -12.98
C GLY A 69 -12.36 12.05 -12.09
N VAL A 70 -13.12 12.14 -10.99
CA VAL A 70 -12.99 13.26 -10.03
C VAL A 70 -11.59 13.30 -9.41
N GLU A 71 -11.05 12.15 -8.99
CA GLU A 71 -9.69 12.08 -8.42
C GLU A 71 -8.63 12.47 -9.46
N ALA A 72 -8.80 12.08 -10.72
CA ALA A 72 -7.92 12.47 -11.81
C ALA A 72 -7.96 13.99 -12.08
N THR A 73 -9.14 14.62 -12.06
CA THR A 73 -9.27 16.08 -12.21
C THR A 73 -8.62 16.81 -11.04
N ILE A 74 -8.80 16.32 -9.80
CA ILE A 74 -8.12 16.88 -8.63
C ILE A 74 -6.61 16.77 -8.83
N HIS A 75 -6.10 15.59 -9.20
CA HIS A 75 -4.68 15.39 -9.45
C HIS A 75 -4.14 16.33 -10.53
N GLN A 76 -4.84 16.47 -11.66
CA GLN A 76 -4.46 17.38 -12.73
C GLN A 76 -4.33 18.82 -12.22
N ALA A 77 -5.31 19.29 -11.43
CA ALA A 77 -5.26 20.61 -10.85
C ALA A 77 -4.05 20.76 -9.91
N LEU A 78 -3.83 19.81 -9.00
CA LEU A 78 -2.74 19.86 -8.03
C LEU A 78 -1.35 19.84 -8.68
N ASP A 79 -1.14 18.95 -9.65
CA ASP A 79 0.18 18.60 -10.14
C ASP A 79 0.59 19.35 -11.41
N ILE A 80 -0.37 19.80 -12.23
CA ILE A 80 -0.07 20.52 -13.48
C ILE A 80 -0.20 22.03 -13.30
N THR A 81 -1.24 22.49 -12.61
CA THR A 81 -1.57 23.93 -12.55
C THR A 81 -0.87 24.68 -11.42
N GLY A 82 -0.26 23.97 -10.46
CA GLY A 82 0.48 24.58 -9.36
C GLY A 82 -0.37 25.38 -8.36
N ILE A 83 -1.69 25.15 -8.34
CA ILE A 83 -2.65 25.89 -7.49
C ILE A 83 -2.46 25.66 -5.99
N ARG A 84 -1.81 24.57 -5.58
CA ARG A 84 -1.47 24.32 -4.17
C ARG A 84 0.01 24.56 -3.93
N ARG A 85 0.30 25.44 -2.97
CA ARG A 85 1.63 25.61 -2.39
C ARG A 85 1.56 25.19 -0.92
N ALA A 86 2.49 24.34 -0.49
CA ALA A 86 2.60 24.03 0.92
C ALA A 86 3.02 25.28 1.71
N HIS A 87 2.31 25.59 2.80
CA HIS A 87 2.60 26.75 3.65
C HIS A 87 3.96 26.69 4.36
N TYR A 88 4.56 25.50 4.45
CA TYR A 88 5.83 25.29 5.14
C TYR A 88 6.99 25.21 4.15
N ARG A 89 7.97 26.11 4.27
CA ARG A 89 9.21 26.11 3.47
C ARG A 89 10.34 25.43 4.26
N GLY A 90 11.18 24.64 3.57
CA GLY A 90 12.39 24.06 4.16
C GLY A 90 12.22 22.80 5.04
N LEU A 91 10.99 22.33 5.28
CA LEU A 91 10.76 21.08 6.03
C LEU A 91 10.93 19.84 5.13
N PRO A 92 11.65 18.78 5.57
CA PRO A 92 11.79 17.53 4.82
C PRO A 92 10.46 16.89 4.42
N LYS A 93 9.41 17.09 5.25
CA LYS A 93 8.06 16.54 5.06
C LYS A 93 7.30 17.14 3.86
N VAL A 94 7.75 18.27 3.32
CA VAL A 94 7.07 18.99 2.22
C VAL A 94 7.60 18.57 0.84
N ARG A 95 8.73 17.86 0.79
CA ARG A 95 9.36 17.39 -0.45
C ARG A 95 8.58 16.36 -1.29
N PRO A 96 7.72 15.46 -0.76
CA PRO A 96 7.21 14.35 -1.56
C PRO A 96 6.38 14.80 -2.77
N GLN A 97 5.41 15.70 -2.58
CA GLN A 97 4.51 16.08 -3.67
C GLN A 97 5.27 16.78 -4.82
N HIS A 98 6.10 17.79 -4.49
CA HIS A 98 6.90 18.51 -5.49
C HIS A 98 7.97 17.65 -6.19
N ALA A 99 8.40 16.54 -5.60
CA ALA A 99 9.40 15.66 -6.22
C ALA A 99 8.78 14.71 -7.27
N PHE A 100 7.47 14.44 -7.19
CA PHE A 100 6.78 13.53 -8.11
C PHE A 100 5.85 14.24 -9.09
N SER A 101 5.49 15.51 -8.85
CA SER A 101 4.77 16.31 -9.83
C SER A 101 5.71 16.78 -10.95
N PRO A 102 5.29 16.71 -12.23
CA PRO A 102 6.08 17.25 -13.34
C PRO A 102 6.29 18.76 -13.15
N PRO A 103 7.42 19.32 -13.64
CA PRO A 103 7.61 20.77 -13.62
C PRO A 103 6.47 21.45 -14.38
N PRO A 104 5.99 22.63 -13.92
CA PRO A 104 4.91 23.33 -14.61
C PRO A 104 5.33 23.59 -16.06
N SER A 105 4.45 23.28 -17.00
CA SER A 105 4.62 23.64 -18.40
C SER A 105 4.51 25.16 -18.52
N THR A 106 5.64 25.85 -18.57
CA THR A 106 5.75 27.24 -19.05
C THR A 106 5.34 27.35 -20.50
#